data_AF-A0A7C1BJF3-F1
#
_entry.id   AF-A0A7C1BJF3-F1
#
_cell.length_a   1.000
_cell.length_b   1.000
_cell.length_c   1.000
_cell.angle_alpha   90.00
_cell.angle_beta   90.00
_cell.angle_gamma   90.00
#
_symmetry.space_group_name_H-M   'P 1'
#
loop_
_entity.id
_entity.type
_entity.pdbx_description
1 polymer ?
#
loop_
_entity_poly.entity_id
_entity_poly.type
_entity_poly.pdbx_seq_one_letter_code
_entity_poly.pdbx_strand_id
1 'polypeptide(L)'
;MRKGFIKVGLLLMSLVIGARADGLEIYLSLSGENSGDQFGISVSGAGDVNGDGYADFMVGADANDDGGTSSGKVYLYLGSYPPDAVPDLTFVGEAGDFLGVSVSGAGDVNGDGYSDIIVGAHFNSDAGLRAGKACLYLGGPSMDSIPDLVFHGEREKDYFGISVSGAGDLNGDGYDDFVIGAYKYDVISGGDTLENVGRAYVFFGGVNIDTLPDLVLTGKTEGERFGRAVSGAGDLNGDGYDDLIIGAYGFDHGGSFNVGRAYIFFGGPDMDTLPDLMLVGESAYSYFGWSLAGAGDLNGDGYSDVVVGAYGYSGESGKVYVFYGGSPMDSVPDVQITSSWDSIRFGYSVAGAGDIDNNGYDDLLIGADGDDSGGVDAGKVFVYTSDAGGLTLDTALVGEGAGYLLGYSVGCAGDVNGDLNSDFLAGAMGADSYSGKAFLCGISGAPSESNFIRGDVNGDFTVNPVDIVLIANYLYEGGFTPACLDAADVNDDGQVSYSDLSYLAEFLYSGGSQPPSPYPGCGSDPTGDSLHCSFHPCGTPQEEE
;
A
#
# COMPACT_ATOMS: atom_id res chain seq x y z
N MET A 1 0.33 9.35 28.57
CA MET A 1 -0.04 8.12 27.85
C MET A 1 0.19 6.90 28.73
N ARG A 2 -0.72 5.91 28.70
CA ARG A 2 -0.52 4.62 29.38
C ARG A 2 0.23 3.71 28.42
N LYS A 3 1.42 3.23 28.81
CA LYS A 3 2.14 2.20 28.04
C LYS A 3 1.31 0.93 27.98
N GLY A 4 1.03 0.43 26.78
CA GLY A 4 0.20 -0.74 26.54
C GLY A 4 1.06 -1.99 26.33
N PHE A 5 0.69 -3.10 26.99
CA PHE A 5 1.18 -4.42 26.63
C PHE A 5 -0.02 -5.23 26.17
N ILE A 6 -0.06 -5.59 24.88
CA ILE A 6 -1.11 -6.43 24.32
C ILE A 6 -0.57 -7.85 24.20
N LYS A 7 -1.23 -8.79 24.87
CA LYS A 7 -0.96 -10.22 24.72
C LYS A 7 -2.09 -10.85 23.93
N VAL A 8 -1.74 -11.43 22.78
CA VAL A 8 -2.68 -12.28 22.04
C VAL A 8 -2.84 -13.58 22.82
N GLY A 9 -4.01 -13.80 23.40
CA GLY A 9 -4.38 -15.02 24.12
C GLY A 9 -5.54 -15.74 23.41
N LEU A 10 -5.70 -17.03 23.70
CA LEU A 10 -6.66 -17.97 23.10
C LEU A 10 -8.08 -17.39 22.93
N LEU A 11 -8.37 -16.76 21.79
CA LEU A 11 -9.73 -16.72 21.27
C LEU A 11 -9.98 -18.08 20.61
N LEU A 12 -10.71 -18.95 21.30
CA LEU A 12 -11.36 -20.10 20.69
C LEU A 12 -12.50 -19.60 19.78
N MET A 13 -12.14 -18.95 18.69
CA MET A 13 -12.94 -18.87 17.49
C MET A 13 -12.05 -19.37 16.36
N SER A 14 -12.03 -20.68 16.19
CA SER A 14 -11.73 -21.27 14.89
C SER A 14 -12.83 -20.78 13.94
N LEU A 15 -12.58 -19.68 13.23
CA LEU A 15 -13.43 -19.31 12.11
C LEU A 15 -12.92 -20.10 10.90
N VAL A 16 -13.60 -21.20 10.61
CA VAL A 16 -13.73 -21.66 9.22
C VAL A 16 -14.59 -20.59 8.55
N ILE A 17 -14.00 -19.86 7.60
CA ILE A 17 -14.62 -18.90 6.66
C ILE A 17 -16.13 -18.69 6.92
N GLY A 18 -16.48 -17.59 7.61
CA GLY A 18 -17.85 -17.10 7.75
C GLY A 18 -18.21 -16.46 9.10
N ALA A 19 -18.14 -15.12 9.19
CA ALA A 19 -18.83 -14.15 10.10
C ALA A 19 -18.76 -14.36 11.65
N ARG A 20 -18.60 -13.36 12.54
CA ARG A 20 -18.40 -11.88 12.58
C ARG A 20 -18.05 -11.52 14.05
N ALA A 21 -17.33 -10.41 14.26
CA ALA A 21 -17.90 -9.19 14.83
C ALA A 21 -17.63 -8.09 13.78
N ASP A 22 -18.51 -7.11 13.65
CA ASP A 22 -18.37 -5.87 12.85
C ASP A 22 -18.34 -5.93 11.31
N GLY A 23 -18.14 -7.08 10.67
CA GLY A 23 -18.45 -7.22 9.24
C GLY A 23 -17.28 -7.08 8.27
N LEU A 24 -16.07 -7.49 8.68
CA LEU A 24 -14.98 -7.78 7.75
C LEU A 24 -15.41 -8.85 6.72
N GLU A 25 -15.19 -8.54 5.44
CA GLU A 25 -15.51 -9.37 4.28
C GLU A 25 -14.27 -9.60 3.40
N ILE A 26 -14.26 -10.73 2.70
CA ILE A 26 -13.27 -11.00 1.64
C ILE A 26 -13.98 -10.69 0.33
N TYR A 27 -13.62 -9.58 -0.31
CA TYR A 27 -14.20 -9.16 -1.58
C TYR A 27 -13.71 -10.04 -2.72
N LEU A 28 -12.40 -10.32 -2.76
CA LEU A 28 -11.78 -11.14 -3.80
C LEU A 28 -10.87 -12.22 -3.23
N SER A 29 -10.83 -13.36 -3.92
CA SER A 29 -9.81 -14.39 -3.74
C SER A 29 -9.12 -14.64 -5.08
N LEU A 30 -7.90 -14.15 -5.20
CA LEU A 30 -7.06 -14.21 -6.38
C LEU A 30 -6.13 -15.42 -6.27
N SER A 31 -5.83 -16.06 -7.40
CA SER A 31 -4.98 -17.26 -7.43
C SER A 31 -3.93 -17.11 -8.51
N GLY A 32 -2.69 -17.51 -8.22
CA GLY A 32 -1.63 -17.54 -9.23
C GLY A 32 -1.89 -18.57 -10.33
N GLU A 33 -1.21 -18.37 -11.45
CA GLU A 33 -1.43 -19.12 -12.69
C GLU A 33 -0.93 -20.57 -12.60
N ASN A 34 0.29 -20.78 -12.07
CA ASN A 34 0.90 -22.10 -11.96
C ASN A 34 1.51 -22.35 -10.58
N SER A 35 1.59 -23.63 -10.19
CA SER A 35 2.29 -24.04 -8.97
C SER A 35 3.75 -23.60 -8.99
N GLY A 36 4.20 -22.95 -7.92
CA GLY A 36 5.57 -22.48 -7.77
C GLY A 36 5.80 -21.05 -8.27
N ASP A 37 4.79 -20.37 -8.84
CA ASP A 37 4.90 -18.98 -9.29
C ASP A 37 5.01 -17.98 -8.13
N GLN A 38 4.69 -18.41 -6.91
CA GLN A 38 4.75 -17.61 -5.68
C GLN A 38 3.83 -16.36 -5.71
N PHE A 39 2.67 -16.45 -6.38
CA PHE A 39 1.69 -15.36 -6.40
C PHE A 39 1.25 -14.96 -4.98
N GLY A 40 1.29 -13.67 -4.67
CA GLY A 40 1.07 -13.15 -3.31
C GLY A 40 2.35 -13.10 -2.46
N ILE A 41 3.53 -13.26 -3.06
CA ILE A 41 4.81 -13.00 -2.36
C ILE A 41 4.95 -11.55 -1.92
N SER A 42 4.41 -10.62 -2.71
CA SER A 42 4.28 -9.21 -2.39
C SER A 42 2.89 -8.71 -2.80
N VAL A 43 2.34 -7.80 -2.02
CA VAL A 43 1.05 -7.13 -2.26
C VAL A 43 1.19 -5.67 -1.83
N SER A 44 0.53 -4.75 -2.54
CA SER A 44 0.49 -3.33 -2.18
C SER A 44 -0.64 -2.64 -2.96
N GLY A 45 -1.23 -1.59 -2.39
CA GLY A 45 -2.00 -0.61 -3.16
C GLY A 45 -1.10 0.07 -4.19
N ALA A 46 -1.69 0.43 -5.32
CA ALA A 46 -1.04 1.17 -6.39
C ALA A 46 -1.40 2.66 -6.37
N GLY A 47 -2.37 3.05 -5.52
CA GLY A 47 -3.04 4.35 -5.62
C GLY A 47 -4.04 4.34 -6.79
N ASP A 48 -4.54 5.49 -7.19
CA ASP A 48 -5.42 5.62 -8.36
C ASP A 48 -4.55 5.86 -9.61
N VAL A 49 -4.15 4.78 -10.28
CA VAL A 49 -3.23 4.84 -11.42
C VAL A 49 -3.94 5.24 -12.71
N ASN A 50 -5.27 5.15 -12.75
CA ASN A 50 -6.07 5.41 -13.95
C ASN A 50 -6.93 6.70 -13.85
N GLY A 51 -7.00 7.31 -12.67
CA GLY A 51 -7.71 8.54 -12.33
C GLY A 51 -9.23 8.39 -12.27
N ASP A 52 -9.75 7.21 -11.94
CA ASP A 52 -11.20 6.95 -11.85
C ASP A 52 -11.78 7.14 -10.44
N GLY A 53 -10.93 7.46 -9.46
CA GLY A 53 -11.30 7.71 -8.08
C GLY A 53 -11.40 6.46 -7.21
N TYR A 54 -11.10 5.28 -7.72
CA TYR A 54 -10.93 4.06 -6.94
C TYR A 54 -9.43 3.79 -6.72
N ALA A 55 -9.09 3.23 -5.57
CA ALA A 55 -7.73 2.76 -5.37
C ALA A 55 -7.48 1.46 -6.16
N ASP A 56 -6.34 1.38 -6.82
CA ASP A 56 -5.89 0.19 -7.54
C ASP A 56 -4.92 -0.61 -6.67
N PHE A 57 -4.66 -1.86 -7.04
CA PHE A 57 -3.72 -2.69 -6.27
C PHE A 57 -2.93 -3.69 -7.12
N MET A 58 -1.80 -4.13 -6.54
CA MET A 58 -0.85 -5.03 -7.19
C MET A 58 -0.60 -6.30 -6.40
N VAL A 59 -0.33 -7.38 -7.14
CA VAL A 59 0.15 -8.66 -6.59
C VAL A 59 1.38 -9.13 -7.38
N GLY A 60 2.45 -9.47 -6.66
CA GLY A 60 3.65 -10.05 -7.24
C GLY A 60 3.65 -11.58 -7.26
N ALA A 61 4.28 -12.16 -8.27
CA ALA A 61 4.57 -13.58 -8.46
C ALA A 61 5.99 -13.73 -9.03
N ASP A 62 7.00 -13.58 -8.17
CA ASP A 62 8.40 -13.42 -8.58
C ASP A 62 9.03 -14.67 -9.20
N ALA A 63 8.44 -15.85 -8.97
CA ALA A 63 8.89 -17.10 -9.56
C ALA A 63 8.15 -17.47 -10.87
N ASN A 64 7.20 -16.65 -11.35
CA ASN A 64 6.49 -16.90 -12.59
C ASN A 64 7.43 -17.00 -13.81
N ASP A 65 7.10 -17.90 -14.74
CA ASP A 65 7.97 -18.33 -15.83
C ASP A 65 7.61 -17.75 -17.22
N ASP A 66 6.65 -16.82 -17.33
CA ASP A 66 6.13 -16.33 -18.63
C ASP A 66 7.22 -15.66 -19.50
N GLY A 67 8.16 -14.95 -18.87
CA GLY A 67 9.34 -14.33 -19.49
C GLY A 67 10.58 -15.25 -19.54
N GLY A 68 10.42 -16.52 -19.19
CA GLY A 68 11.47 -17.52 -18.98
C GLY A 68 11.63 -17.89 -17.51
N THR A 69 12.49 -18.88 -17.22
CA THR A 69 12.60 -19.44 -15.86
C THR A 69 12.81 -18.37 -14.78
N SER A 70 11.90 -18.31 -13.82
CA SER A 70 11.83 -17.35 -12.72
C SER A 70 12.00 -15.90 -13.19
N SER A 71 11.32 -15.56 -14.27
CA SER A 71 11.26 -14.18 -14.76
C SER A 71 10.56 -13.26 -13.78
N GLY A 72 9.55 -13.79 -13.10
CA GLY A 72 8.65 -13.02 -12.27
C GLY A 72 7.60 -12.25 -13.07
N LYS A 73 6.46 -12.00 -12.42
CA LYS A 73 5.32 -11.28 -12.99
C LYS A 73 4.62 -10.46 -11.91
N VAL A 74 4.10 -9.31 -12.29
CA VAL A 74 3.22 -8.48 -11.45
C VAL A 74 1.88 -8.33 -12.15
N TYR A 75 0.82 -8.35 -11.35
CA TYR A 75 -0.56 -8.21 -11.77
C TYR A 75 -1.10 -6.92 -11.14
N LEU A 76 -1.57 -6.00 -11.97
CA LEU A 76 -2.28 -4.79 -11.55
C LEU A 76 -3.78 -5.02 -11.76
N TYR A 77 -4.55 -4.68 -10.74
CA TYR A 77 -6.00 -4.73 -10.73
C TYR A 77 -6.50 -3.33 -10.48
N LEU A 78 -7.33 -2.82 -11.39
CA LEU A 78 -7.96 -1.52 -11.23
C LEU A 78 -9.14 -1.64 -10.25
N GLY A 79 -9.31 -0.63 -9.41
CA GLY A 79 -10.42 -0.53 -8.48
C GLY A 79 -11.76 -0.39 -9.21
N SER A 80 -12.81 -0.93 -8.61
CA SER A 80 -14.16 -0.85 -9.16
C SER A 80 -15.21 -1.27 -8.14
N TYR A 81 -16.48 -0.92 -8.40
CA TYR A 81 -17.61 -1.46 -7.65
C TYR A 81 -18.55 -2.30 -8.53
N PRO A 82 -18.77 -3.61 -8.23
CA PRO A 82 -17.96 -4.41 -7.30
C PRO A 82 -16.53 -4.62 -7.85
N PRO A 83 -15.54 -4.92 -6.98
CA PRO A 83 -14.22 -5.32 -7.44
C PRO A 83 -14.29 -6.61 -8.25
N ASP A 84 -13.38 -6.79 -9.21
CA ASP A 84 -13.29 -8.03 -9.98
C ASP A 84 -11.88 -8.66 -9.98
N ALA A 85 -11.83 -9.94 -10.36
CA ALA A 85 -10.65 -10.78 -10.20
C ALA A 85 -9.78 -10.87 -11.47
N VAL A 86 -10.05 -10.06 -12.49
CA VAL A 86 -9.31 -10.04 -13.75
C VAL A 86 -8.24 -8.94 -13.68
N PRO A 87 -6.95 -9.26 -13.86
CA PRO A 87 -5.92 -8.23 -13.90
C PRO A 87 -6.04 -7.42 -15.19
N ASP A 88 -6.01 -6.09 -15.06
CA ASP A 88 -6.08 -5.14 -16.17
C ASP A 88 -4.75 -5.04 -16.91
N LEU A 89 -3.65 -5.08 -16.16
CA LEU A 89 -2.30 -5.04 -16.70
C LEU A 89 -1.41 -6.09 -16.02
N THR A 90 -0.47 -6.62 -16.79
CA THR A 90 0.56 -7.51 -16.26
C THR A 90 1.94 -7.10 -16.75
N PHE A 91 2.91 -7.16 -15.84
CA PHE A 91 4.31 -6.82 -16.10
C PHE A 91 5.13 -8.10 -16.01
N VAL A 92 5.85 -8.45 -17.07
CA VAL A 92 6.59 -9.71 -17.15
C VAL A 92 8.09 -9.41 -17.15
N GLY A 93 8.83 -10.03 -16.24
CA GLY A 93 10.28 -9.86 -16.13
C GLY A 93 11.06 -10.64 -17.18
N GLU A 94 12.38 -10.58 -17.13
CA GLU A 94 13.26 -11.41 -17.94
C GLU A 94 13.72 -12.64 -17.15
N ALA A 95 14.05 -13.74 -17.84
CA ALA A 95 14.46 -14.99 -17.21
C ALA A 95 15.51 -14.80 -16.08
N GLY A 96 15.13 -15.13 -14.85
CA GLY A 96 15.99 -15.07 -13.67
C GLY A 96 16.01 -13.72 -12.94
N ASP A 97 15.16 -12.77 -13.32
CA ASP A 97 15.05 -11.45 -12.70
C ASP A 97 14.34 -11.47 -11.35
N PHE A 98 13.35 -12.35 -11.19
CA PHE A 98 12.41 -12.38 -10.07
C PHE A 98 11.66 -11.04 -9.91
N LEU A 99 11.11 -10.52 -11.02
CA LEU A 99 10.27 -9.31 -11.02
C LEU A 99 9.02 -9.53 -10.17
N GLY A 100 8.68 -8.56 -9.32
CA GLY A 100 7.54 -8.65 -8.41
C GLY A 100 7.87 -9.25 -7.05
N VAL A 101 9.15 -9.41 -6.72
CA VAL A 101 9.59 -9.73 -5.34
C VAL A 101 9.13 -8.64 -4.35
N SER A 102 9.04 -7.40 -4.84
CA SER A 102 8.50 -6.25 -4.12
C SER A 102 7.76 -5.35 -5.10
N VAL A 103 6.62 -4.82 -4.67
CA VAL A 103 5.74 -3.90 -5.41
C VAL A 103 5.27 -2.81 -4.45
N SER A 104 5.07 -1.60 -4.94
CA SER A 104 4.47 -0.50 -4.18
C SER A 104 3.90 0.54 -5.14
N GLY A 105 2.79 1.17 -4.78
CA GLY A 105 2.49 2.52 -5.27
C GLY A 105 3.66 3.44 -4.93
N ALA A 106 4.10 4.23 -5.89
CA ALA A 106 5.14 5.23 -5.72
C ALA A 106 4.55 6.61 -5.37
N GLY A 107 3.24 6.79 -5.51
CA GLY A 107 2.59 8.10 -5.46
C GLY A 107 2.61 8.79 -6.82
N ASP A 108 2.17 10.03 -6.91
CA ASP A 108 2.29 10.86 -8.12
C ASP A 108 3.69 11.48 -8.18
N VAL A 109 4.65 10.68 -8.65
CA VAL A 109 6.06 11.10 -8.66
C VAL A 109 6.35 12.12 -9.74
N ASN A 110 5.47 12.24 -10.74
CA ASN A 110 5.66 13.10 -11.90
C ASN A 110 4.76 14.37 -11.89
N GLY A 111 3.77 14.40 -11.01
CA GLY A 111 2.82 15.51 -10.77
C GLY A 111 1.74 15.64 -11.84
N ASP A 112 1.32 14.55 -12.47
CA ASP A 112 0.25 14.55 -13.48
C ASP A 112 -1.15 14.24 -12.92
N GLY A 113 -1.24 13.96 -11.63
CA GLY A 113 -2.46 13.65 -10.91
C GLY A 113 -2.83 12.16 -10.92
N TYR A 114 -1.99 11.29 -11.45
CA TYR A 114 -2.18 9.84 -11.41
C TYR A 114 -1.13 9.20 -10.50
N SER A 115 -1.52 8.14 -9.80
CA SER A 115 -0.55 7.39 -9.01
C SER A 115 0.37 6.58 -9.92
N ASP A 116 1.66 6.57 -9.60
CA ASP A 116 2.69 5.79 -10.28
C ASP A 116 3.04 4.54 -9.47
N ILE A 117 3.72 3.55 -10.08
CA ILE A 117 4.08 2.29 -9.42
C ILE A 117 5.56 1.96 -9.56
N ILE A 118 6.14 1.35 -8.52
CA ILE A 118 7.53 0.88 -8.51
C ILE A 118 7.58 -0.64 -8.24
N VAL A 119 8.35 -1.37 -9.05
CA VAL A 119 8.47 -2.83 -8.98
C VAL A 119 9.93 -3.27 -8.93
N GLY A 120 10.25 -4.13 -7.97
CA GLY A 120 11.59 -4.69 -7.78
C GLY A 120 11.85 -6.01 -8.51
N ALA A 121 13.09 -6.19 -9.00
CA ALA A 121 13.62 -7.42 -9.60
C ALA A 121 15.06 -7.67 -9.10
N HIS A 122 15.15 -8.15 -7.87
CA HIS A 122 16.40 -8.19 -7.11
C HIS A 122 17.49 -9.14 -7.63
N PHE A 123 17.16 -10.07 -8.55
CA PHE A 123 18.13 -11.00 -9.13
C PHE A 123 18.59 -10.63 -10.54
N ASN A 124 18.02 -9.55 -11.11
CA ASN A 124 18.45 -9.05 -12.41
C ASN A 124 19.97 -8.83 -12.46
N SER A 125 20.56 -9.15 -13.60
CA SER A 125 22.01 -9.18 -13.78
C SER A 125 22.55 -8.23 -14.85
N ASP A 126 21.74 -7.26 -15.31
CA ASP A 126 22.12 -6.35 -16.41
C ASP A 126 23.28 -5.42 -16.02
N ALA A 127 23.33 -5.01 -14.75
CA ALA A 127 24.40 -4.20 -14.19
C ALA A 127 25.51 -5.02 -13.48
N GLY A 128 25.51 -6.34 -13.64
CA GLY A 128 26.42 -7.27 -12.97
C GLY A 128 25.65 -8.38 -12.25
N LEU A 129 26.32 -9.50 -11.94
CA LEU A 129 25.67 -10.68 -11.37
C LEU A 129 24.80 -10.34 -10.15
N ARG A 130 23.47 -10.44 -10.30
CA ARG A 130 22.47 -10.13 -9.25
C ARG A 130 22.68 -8.75 -8.62
N ALA A 131 23.08 -7.77 -9.42
CA ALA A 131 23.08 -6.38 -8.98
C ALA A 131 21.67 -5.93 -8.61
N GLY A 132 20.66 -6.47 -9.31
CA GLY A 132 19.25 -6.15 -9.13
C GLY A 132 18.84 -4.92 -9.92
N LYS A 133 17.52 -4.79 -10.13
CA LYS A 133 16.89 -3.62 -10.76
C LYS A 133 15.56 -3.28 -10.10
N ALA A 134 15.07 -2.08 -10.35
CA ALA A 134 13.69 -1.70 -10.13
C ALA A 134 13.16 -0.96 -11.36
N CYS A 135 11.85 -1.04 -11.60
CA CYS A 135 11.16 -0.45 -12.74
C CYS A 135 10.04 0.46 -12.23
N LEU A 136 10.08 1.73 -12.62
CA LEU A 136 8.99 2.69 -12.40
C LEU A 136 8.10 2.70 -13.64
N TYR A 137 6.79 2.66 -13.42
CA TYR A 137 5.77 2.81 -14.45
C TYR A 137 4.89 3.97 -14.04
N LEU A 138 4.74 4.94 -14.92
CA LEU A 138 3.92 6.10 -14.68
C LEU A 138 2.46 5.77 -14.95
N GLY A 139 1.59 6.26 -14.06
CA GLY A 139 0.15 6.16 -14.20
C GLY A 139 -0.38 6.99 -15.38
N GLY A 140 -1.70 6.96 -15.52
CA GLY A 140 -2.44 7.77 -16.46
C GLY A 140 -3.11 7.00 -17.59
N PRO A 141 -3.84 7.71 -18.48
CA PRO A 141 -4.73 7.09 -19.47
C PRO A 141 -4.02 6.22 -20.53
N SER A 142 -2.69 6.31 -20.59
CA SER A 142 -1.85 5.55 -21.50
C SER A 142 -0.90 4.58 -20.79
N MET A 143 -1.11 4.32 -19.50
CA MET A 143 -0.29 3.35 -18.76
C MET A 143 -0.22 2.03 -19.52
N ASP A 144 0.99 1.52 -19.67
CA ASP A 144 1.25 0.22 -20.31
C ASP A 144 2.30 -0.58 -19.52
N SER A 145 2.65 -1.77 -20.01
CA SER A 145 3.56 -2.67 -19.31
C SER A 145 5.05 -2.44 -19.61
N ILE A 146 5.41 -1.32 -20.24
CA ILE A 146 6.79 -0.93 -20.52
C ILE A 146 7.25 0.04 -19.43
N PRO A 147 8.36 -0.24 -18.72
CA PRO A 147 8.87 0.71 -17.73
C PRO A 147 9.25 2.05 -18.35
N ASP A 148 8.85 3.14 -17.70
CA ASP A 148 9.28 4.50 -18.06
C ASP A 148 10.72 4.75 -17.63
N LEU A 149 11.08 4.29 -16.43
CA LEU A 149 12.44 4.33 -15.89
C LEU A 149 12.86 2.97 -15.32
N VAL A 150 14.14 2.63 -15.55
CA VAL A 150 14.76 1.42 -15.02
C VAL A 150 16.00 1.80 -14.21
N PHE A 151 16.01 1.41 -12.94
CA PHE A 151 17.06 1.67 -11.97
C PHE A 151 17.87 0.40 -11.75
N HIS A 152 19.19 0.53 -11.58
CA HIS A 152 20.08 -0.62 -11.43
C HIS A 152 20.93 -0.53 -10.17
N GLY A 153 21.21 -1.68 -9.56
CA GLY A 153 22.19 -1.79 -8.48
C GLY A 153 23.60 -1.44 -8.95
N GLU A 154 24.42 -0.93 -8.02
CA GLU A 154 25.77 -0.45 -8.32
C GLU A 154 26.79 -1.59 -8.53
N ARG A 155 26.60 -2.74 -7.87
CA ARG A 155 27.58 -3.83 -7.81
C ARG A 155 26.91 -5.20 -7.85
N GLU A 156 27.71 -6.20 -8.20
CA GLU A 156 27.26 -7.59 -8.16
C GLU A 156 26.81 -7.99 -6.75
N LYS A 157 25.64 -8.64 -6.66
CA LYS A 157 25.04 -9.16 -5.42
C LYS A 157 24.66 -8.10 -4.40
N ASP A 158 24.40 -6.87 -4.83
CA ASP A 158 23.76 -5.86 -4.00
C ASP A 158 22.28 -6.19 -3.74
N TYR A 159 21.64 -6.92 -4.67
CA TYR A 159 20.22 -7.25 -4.65
C TYR A 159 19.32 -6.01 -4.57
N PHE A 160 19.65 -4.98 -5.35
CA PHE A 160 18.86 -3.77 -5.50
C PHE A 160 17.44 -4.09 -5.98
N GLY A 161 16.42 -3.44 -5.41
CA GLY A 161 15.02 -3.75 -5.71
C GLY A 161 14.49 -4.98 -4.94
N ILE A 162 15.16 -5.40 -3.86
CA ILE A 162 14.59 -6.40 -2.92
C ILE A 162 13.38 -5.84 -2.15
N SER A 163 13.36 -4.53 -1.95
CA SER A 163 12.32 -3.77 -1.27
C SER A 163 12.23 -2.43 -1.95
N VAL A 164 11.02 -2.01 -2.27
CA VAL A 164 10.67 -0.72 -2.86
C VAL A 164 9.49 -0.14 -2.07
N SER A 165 9.38 1.18 -2.02
CA SER A 165 8.25 1.87 -1.41
C SER A 165 8.13 3.28 -1.99
N GLY A 166 6.90 3.75 -2.20
CA GLY A 166 6.62 5.19 -2.19
C GLY A 166 7.02 5.77 -0.84
N ALA A 167 7.44 7.03 -0.84
CA ALA A 167 7.97 7.72 0.33
C ALA A 167 7.18 8.98 0.70
N GLY A 168 6.15 9.34 -0.08
CA GLY A 168 5.47 10.63 0.06
C GLY A 168 6.39 11.78 -0.35
N ASP A 169 6.09 13.01 0.04
CA ASP A 169 6.88 14.19 -0.30
C ASP A 169 7.91 14.47 0.80
N LEU A 170 9.10 13.87 0.68
CA LEU A 170 10.17 13.99 1.68
C LEU A 170 10.81 15.38 1.64
N ASN A 171 10.75 16.08 0.50
CA ASN A 171 11.49 17.31 0.27
C ASN A 171 10.59 18.58 0.23
N GLY A 172 9.27 18.40 0.18
CA GLY A 172 8.23 19.42 0.20
C GLY A 172 8.06 20.17 -1.12
N ASP A 173 8.37 19.54 -2.27
CA ASP A 173 8.21 20.16 -3.58
C ASP A 173 6.86 19.85 -4.26
N GLY A 174 6.02 19.04 -3.61
CA GLY A 174 4.68 18.67 -4.04
C GLY A 174 4.65 17.49 -5.02
N TYR A 175 5.76 16.76 -5.17
CA TYR A 175 5.82 15.50 -5.90
C TYR A 175 6.09 14.37 -4.92
N ASP A 176 5.49 13.20 -5.16
CA ASP A 176 5.82 12.05 -4.34
C ASP A 176 7.23 11.53 -4.67
N ASP A 177 7.93 11.08 -3.64
CA ASP A 177 9.27 10.50 -3.70
C ASP A 177 9.20 8.98 -3.52
N PHE A 178 10.30 8.28 -3.77
CA PHE A 178 10.37 6.84 -3.54
C PHE A 178 11.75 6.34 -3.11
N VAL A 179 11.78 5.14 -2.52
CA VAL A 179 12.98 4.54 -1.96
C VAL A 179 13.16 3.09 -2.41
N ILE A 180 14.41 2.72 -2.71
CA ILE A 180 14.79 1.37 -3.15
C ILE A 180 15.90 0.80 -2.28
N GLY A 181 15.73 -0.43 -1.79
CA GLY A 181 16.68 -1.14 -0.93
C GLY A 181 17.65 -2.06 -1.68
N ALA A 182 18.88 -2.16 -1.18
CA ALA A 182 19.94 -3.06 -1.62
C ALA A 182 20.71 -3.63 -0.41
N TYR A 183 20.09 -4.60 0.26
CA TYR A 183 20.49 -5.06 1.59
C TYR A 183 21.85 -5.76 1.70
N LYS A 184 22.51 -6.10 0.60
CA LYS A 184 23.82 -6.76 0.61
C LYS A 184 24.94 -5.92 0.02
N TYR A 185 24.72 -4.62 -0.13
CA TYR A 185 25.77 -3.70 -0.55
C TYR A 185 27.01 -3.82 0.36
N ASP A 186 28.17 -3.99 -0.27
CA ASP A 186 29.47 -4.07 0.39
C ASP A 186 30.18 -2.69 0.38
N VAL A 187 30.63 -2.23 1.55
CA VAL A 187 31.41 -0.99 1.65
C VAL A 187 32.90 -1.33 1.53
N ILE A 188 33.56 -0.78 0.50
CA ILE A 188 35.00 -0.98 0.27
C ILE A 188 35.74 0.32 0.55
N SER A 189 36.64 0.30 1.53
CA SER A 189 37.45 1.46 1.90
C SER A 189 38.87 1.06 2.27
N GLY A 190 39.87 1.71 1.67
CA GLY A 190 41.29 1.50 2.03
C GLY A 190 41.86 0.10 1.77
N GLY A 191 41.15 -0.77 1.05
CA GLY A 191 41.53 -2.18 0.82
C GLY A 191 40.83 -3.19 1.74
N ASP A 192 40.03 -2.71 2.71
CA ASP A 192 39.14 -3.52 3.53
C ASP A 192 37.71 -3.49 2.96
N THR A 193 36.98 -4.59 3.14
CA THR A 193 35.57 -4.73 2.76
C THR A 193 34.75 -4.99 4.02
N LEU A 194 33.71 -4.19 4.23
CA LEU A 194 32.63 -4.53 5.15
C LEU A 194 31.53 -5.18 4.32
N GLU A 195 31.32 -6.48 4.53
CA GLU A 195 30.36 -7.24 3.75
C GLU A 195 28.91 -7.04 4.22
N ASN A 196 27.96 -7.03 3.30
CA ASN A 196 26.51 -6.97 3.58
C ASN A 196 26.11 -5.83 4.54
N VAL A 197 26.74 -4.67 4.41
CA VAL A 197 26.39 -3.48 5.17
C VAL A 197 24.98 -3.03 4.77
N GLY A 198 24.70 -3.07 3.46
CA GLY A 198 23.42 -2.69 2.89
C GLY A 198 23.30 -1.18 2.67
N ARG A 199 22.35 -0.83 1.80
CA ARG A 199 22.10 0.54 1.32
C ARG A 199 20.64 0.73 0.93
N ALA A 200 20.15 1.95 1.02
CA ALA A 200 18.91 2.41 0.41
C ALA A 200 19.17 3.66 -0.44
N TYR A 201 18.40 3.82 -1.49
CA TYR A 201 18.51 4.87 -2.49
C TYR A 201 17.18 5.62 -2.53
N VAL A 202 17.22 6.92 -2.27
CA VAL A 202 16.05 7.79 -2.32
C VAL A 202 16.11 8.58 -3.62
N PHE A 203 14.97 8.66 -4.28
CA PHE A 203 14.76 9.39 -5.52
C PHE A 203 13.64 10.38 -5.27
N PHE A 204 13.92 11.64 -5.54
CA PHE A 204 12.92 12.67 -5.47
C PHE A 204 12.09 12.70 -6.74
N GLY A 205 10.79 12.94 -6.57
CA GLY A 205 9.86 13.18 -7.66
C GLY A 205 10.19 14.46 -8.43
N GLY A 206 9.40 14.71 -9.47
CA GLY A 206 9.44 15.95 -10.22
C GLY A 206 9.20 15.76 -11.71
N VAL A 207 9.02 16.89 -12.41
CA VAL A 207 8.70 16.92 -13.86
C VAL A 207 9.71 16.17 -14.74
N ASN A 208 10.98 16.03 -14.29
CA ASN A 208 12.01 15.33 -15.03
C ASN A 208 12.78 14.37 -14.11
N ILE A 209 12.10 13.32 -13.66
CA ILE A 209 12.73 12.23 -12.91
C ILE A 209 13.83 11.60 -13.76
N ASP A 210 14.97 11.31 -13.15
CA ASP A 210 16.03 10.54 -13.76
C ASP A 210 16.43 9.33 -12.90
N THR A 211 17.43 8.56 -13.36
CA THR A 211 17.84 7.32 -12.69
C THR A 211 18.94 7.51 -11.64
N LEU A 212 19.31 8.75 -11.31
CA LEU A 212 20.33 9.05 -10.31
C LEU A 212 19.64 9.27 -8.95
N PRO A 213 20.12 8.61 -7.88
CA PRO A 213 19.56 8.81 -6.55
C PRO A 213 19.94 10.18 -6.00
N ASP A 214 18.98 10.88 -5.40
CA ASP A 214 19.18 12.15 -4.72
C ASP A 214 19.89 11.96 -3.37
N LEU A 215 19.49 10.92 -2.62
CA LEU A 215 20.17 10.50 -1.39
C LEU A 215 20.55 9.01 -1.43
N VAL A 216 21.74 8.73 -0.89
CA VAL A 216 22.26 7.37 -0.76
C VAL A 216 22.54 7.08 0.71
N LEU A 217 21.65 6.32 1.34
CA LEU A 217 21.68 5.97 2.74
C LEU A 217 22.40 4.65 2.93
N THR A 218 23.55 4.64 3.60
CA THR A 218 24.37 3.43 3.76
C THR A 218 24.44 3.01 5.23
N GLY A 219 24.34 1.69 5.47
CA GLY A 219 24.61 1.12 6.79
C GLY A 219 26.03 1.45 7.28
N LYS A 220 26.30 1.19 8.56
CA LYS A 220 27.55 1.54 9.24
C LYS A 220 28.41 0.33 9.61
N THR A 221 27.84 -0.87 9.67
CA THR A 221 28.45 -2.07 10.25
C THR A 221 28.27 -3.28 9.34
N GLU A 222 29.29 -4.13 9.31
CA GLU A 222 29.29 -5.38 8.55
C GLU A 222 28.12 -6.28 8.98
N GLY A 223 27.43 -6.86 7.99
CA GLY A 223 26.36 -7.82 8.22
C GLY A 223 25.01 -7.26 8.69
N GLU A 224 24.87 -5.93 8.87
CA GLU A 224 23.63 -5.37 9.40
C GLU A 224 22.46 -5.42 8.41
N ARG A 225 22.76 -5.49 7.10
CA ARG A 225 21.79 -5.63 6.01
C ARG A 225 20.76 -4.50 5.95
N PHE A 226 21.25 -3.27 6.05
CA PHE A 226 20.46 -2.05 5.90
C PHE A 226 19.75 -2.01 4.53
N GLY A 227 18.48 -1.60 4.50
CA GLY A 227 17.69 -1.55 3.25
C GLY A 227 17.11 -2.90 2.84
N ARG A 228 16.99 -3.87 3.75
CA ARG A 228 16.21 -5.09 3.53
C ARG A 228 14.70 -4.83 3.50
N ALA A 229 14.27 -3.85 4.29
CA ALA A 229 12.92 -3.32 4.31
C ALA A 229 13.04 -1.79 4.34
N VAL A 230 12.30 -1.12 3.46
CA VAL A 230 12.21 0.34 3.34
C VAL A 230 10.73 0.71 3.28
N SER A 231 10.36 1.85 3.84
CA SER A 231 8.99 2.38 3.78
C SER A 231 9.02 3.89 3.93
N GLY A 232 8.13 4.59 3.21
CA GLY A 232 7.63 5.89 3.66
C GLY A 232 6.94 5.73 5.02
N ALA A 233 7.05 6.73 5.87
CA ALA A 233 6.56 6.70 7.24
C ALA A 233 5.48 7.76 7.53
N GLY A 234 5.13 8.58 6.54
CA GLY A 234 4.31 9.78 6.75
C GLY A 234 5.07 10.83 7.56
N ASP A 235 4.42 11.92 7.93
CA ASP A 235 4.99 12.94 8.82
C ASP A 235 4.95 12.46 10.29
N LEU A 236 6.07 11.93 10.78
CA LEU A 236 6.22 11.43 12.16
C LEU A 236 6.47 12.57 13.15
N ASN A 237 6.89 13.74 12.68
CA ASN A 237 7.42 14.80 13.54
C ASN A 237 6.56 16.08 13.53
N GLY A 238 5.57 16.16 12.64
CA GLY A 238 4.59 17.23 12.50
C GLY A 238 5.13 18.48 11.81
N ASP A 239 6.16 18.36 10.97
CA ASP A 239 6.74 19.49 10.25
C ASP A 239 6.18 19.67 8.82
N GLY A 240 5.31 18.77 8.39
CA GLY A 240 4.63 18.78 7.11
C GLY A 240 5.41 18.14 5.97
N TYR A 241 6.48 17.40 6.26
CA TYR A 241 7.24 16.60 5.30
C TYR A 241 7.07 15.13 5.65
N ASP A 242 7.01 14.28 4.64
CA ASP A 242 7.00 12.84 4.89
C ASP A 242 8.38 12.35 5.33
N ASP A 243 8.40 11.29 6.14
CA ASP A 243 9.61 10.71 6.70
C ASP A 243 9.89 9.31 6.16
N LEU A 244 11.10 8.79 6.39
CA LEU A 244 11.51 7.44 5.99
C LEU A 244 11.85 6.55 7.17
N ILE A 245 11.54 5.25 7.04
CA ILE A 245 12.02 4.21 7.95
C ILE A 245 12.70 3.06 7.20
N ILE A 246 13.88 2.64 7.67
CA ILE A 246 14.72 1.63 7.01
C ILE A 246 15.24 0.58 8.00
N GLY A 247 15.10 -0.69 7.62
CA GLY A 247 15.42 -1.86 8.44
C GLY A 247 16.83 -2.40 8.20
N ALA A 248 17.47 -2.83 9.28
CA ALA A 248 18.77 -3.51 9.33
C ALA A 248 18.68 -4.70 10.30
N TYR A 249 17.93 -5.73 9.90
CA TYR A 249 17.60 -6.87 10.75
C TYR A 249 18.83 -7.71 11.20
N GLY A 250 19.95 -7.58 10.49
CA GLY A 250 21.20 -8.28 10.80
C GLY A 250 22.05 -7.57 11.86
N PHE A 251 21.63 -6.41 12.36
CA PHE A 251 22.42 -5.60 13.28
C PHE A 251 22.73 -6.33 14.61
N ASP A 252 24.01 -6.37 14.98
CA ASP A 252 24.49 -6.91 16.25
C ASP A 252 24.58 -5.82 17.32
N HIS A 253 24.11 -6.11 18.54
CA HIS A 253 24.12 -5.14 19.64
C HIS A 253 24.58 -5.74 20.96
N GLY A 254 25.53 -5.10 21.64
CA GLY A 254 25.94 -5.48 23.00
C GLY A 254 26.51 -6.90 23.15
N GLY A 255 26.99 -7.51 22.06
CA GLY A 255 27.45 -8.90 22.01
C GLY A 255 26.34 -9.93 21.70
N SER A 256 25.13 -9.47 21.41
CA SER A 256 24.02 -10.28 20.89
C SER A 256 23.96 -10.17 19.37
N PHE A 257 23.77 -11.32 18.71
CA PHE A 257 23.73 -11.42 17.25
C PHE A 257 22.35 -11.14 16.69
N ASN A 258 22.25 -10.50 15.52
CA ASN A 258 21.02 -10.22 14.76
C ASN A 258 19.87 -9.74 15.67
N VAL A 259 20.20 -8.80 16.56
CA VAL A 259 19.19 -8.13 17.39
C VAL A 259 18.27 -7.32 16.50
N GLY A 260 18.86 -6.72 15.46
CA GLY A 260 18.17 -5.92 14.48
C GLY A 260 18.02 -4.46 14.91
N ARG A 261 17.79 -3.60 13.92
CA ARG A 261 17.66 -2.15 14.08
C ARG A 261 16.75 -1.60 12.98
N ALA A 262 16.05 -0.51 13.28
CA ALA A 262 15.44 0.37 12.28
C ALA A 262 16.00 1.79 12.44
N TYR A 263 16.09 2.51 11.34
CA TYR A 263 16.59 3.87 11.23
C TYR A 263 15.46 4.76 10.72
N ILE A 264 15.23 5.89 11.37
CA ILE A 264 14.29 6.92 10.91
C ILE A 264 15.10 8.09 10.40
N PHE A 265 14.69 8.64 9.26
CA PHE A 265 15.21 9.84 8.66
C PHE A 265 14.03 10.78 8.48
N PHE A 266 14.10 11.96 9.09
CA PHE A 266 13.06 12.96 8.90
C PHE A 266 13.22 13.63 7.54
N GLY A 267 12.10 13.88 6.88
CA GLY A 267 12.02 14.71 5.69
C GLY A 267 12.39 16.16 6.01
N GLY A 268 12.34 16.98 4.97
CA GLY A 268 12.55 18.41 5.07
C GLY A 268 13.49 18.98 4.01
N PRO A 269 13.57 20.31 3.92
CA PRO A 269 14.36 21.00 2.89
C PRO A 269 15.87 20.76 3.03
N ASP A 270 16.31 20.31 4.20
CA ASP A 270 17.70 19.99 4.53
C ASP A 270 17.88 18.48 4.81
N MET A 271 16.97 17.60 4.35
CA MET A 271 17.06 16.15 4.52
C MET A 271 18.47 15.66 4.14
N ASP A 272 19.10 14.91 5.04
CA ASP A 272 20.47 14.45 4.87
C ASP A 272 20.61 12.93 5.08
N THR A 273 21.86 12.45 5.04
CA THR A 273 22.16 11.00 5.13
C THR A 273 22.34 10.47 6.56
N LEU A 274 22.14 11.31 7.58
CA LEU A 274 22.26 10.96 8.98
C LEU A 274 20.87 10.58 9.54
N PRO A 275 20.74 9.44 10.22
CA PRO A 275 19.48 9.08 10.84
C PRO A 275 19.19 9.95 12.07
N ASP A 276 17.96 10.43 12.18
CA ASP A 276 17.46 11.21 13.32
C ASP A 276 17.18 10.33 14.53
N LEU A 277 16.61 9.13 14.30
CA LEU A 277 16.37 8.13 15.34
C LEU A 277 16.88 6.75 14.92
N MET A 278 17.30 5.98 15.92
CA MET A 278 17.69 4.58 15.76
C MET A 278 16.95 3.73 16.79
N LEU A 279 16.11 2.83 16.29
CA LEU A 279 15.32 1.90 17.07
C LEU A 279 16.06 0.55 17.12
N VAL A 280 16.34 0.04 18.32
CA VAL A 280 17.15 -1.19 18.48
C VAL A 280 16.29 -2.30 19.05
N GLY A 281 16.38 -3.49 18.45
CA GLY A 281 15.73 -4.69 18.97
C GLY A 281 16.22 -5.06 20.37
N GLU A 282 15.48 -5.93 21.05
CA GLU A 282 15.74 -6.22 22.47
C GLU A 282 16.51 -7.51 22.74
N SER A 283 16.53 -8.46 21.81
CA SER A 283 17.03 -9.83 22.04
C SER A 283 17.85 -10.36 20.87
N ALA A 284 18.81 -11.24 21.16
CA ALA A 284 19.55 -11.93 20.10
C ALA A 284 18.58 -12.71 19.18
N TYR A 285 18.83 -12.65 17.88
CA TYR A 285 18.04 -13.31 16.83
C TYR A 285 16.57 -12.90 16.79
N SER A 286 16.20 -11.71 17.32
CA SER A 286 14.83 -11.20 17.15
C SER A 286 14.57 -10.74 15.72
N TYR A 287 15.61 -10.38 14.97
CA TYR A 287 15.49 -9.83 13.61
C TYR A 287 14.58 -8.59 13.56
N PHE A 288 14.71 -7.69 14.55
CA PHE A 288 13.95 -6.44 14.58
C PHE A 288 14.26 -5.60 13.32
N GLY A 289 13.23 -5.10 12.64
CA GLY A 289 13.39 -4.42 11.36
C GLY A 289 13.49 -5.39 10.17
N TRP A 290 13.04 -6.64 10.34
CA TRP A 290 12.82 -7.57 9.22
C TRP A 290 11.70 -7.09 8.30
N SER A 291 10.60 -6.67 8.90
CA SER A 291 9.48 -5.97 8.28
C SER A 291 9.21 -4.69 9.06
N LEU A 292 8.74 -3.67 8.36
CA LEU A 292 8.39 -2.36 8.90
C LEU A 292 7.47 -1.65 7.91
N ALA A 293 6.72 -0.67 8.41
CA ALA A 293 5.88 0.19 7.59
C ALA A 293 5.58 1.50 8.34
N GLY A 294 5.25 2.56 7.60
CA GLY A 294 4.35 3.60 8.11
C GLY A 294 3.01 2.98 8.47
N ALA A 295 2.43 3.42 9.58
CA ALA A 295 1.19 2.88 10.12
C ALA A 295 0.04 3.89 10.13
N GLY A 296 0.23 5.08 9.55
CA GLY A 296 -0.73 6.18 9.67
C GLY A 296 -0.83 6.67 11.12
N ASP A 297 -1.88 7.40 11.46
CA ASP A 297 -2.15 7.88 12.82
C ASP A 297 -3.02 6.87 13.59
N LEU A 298 -2.36 5.89 14.23
CA LEU A 298 -3.05 4.85 15.01
C LEU A 298 -3.65 5.39 16.31
N ASN A 299 -3.30 6.61 16.72
CA ASN A 299 -3.62 7.15 18.04
C ASN A 299 -4.46 8.45 18.01
N GLY A 300 -4.71 8.98 16.82
CA GLY A 300 -5.56 10.14 16.53
C GLY A 300 -4.96 11.46 17.02
N ASP A 301 -3.63 11.57 17.13
CA ASP A 301 -2.96 12.80 17.59
C ASP A 301 -2.39 13.68 16.47
N GLY A 302 -2.58 13.28 15.21
CA GLY A 302 -2.23 14.01 14.01
C GLY A 302 -0.79 13.82 13.56
N TYR A 303 -0.07 12.86 14.13
CA TYR A 303 1.26 12.44 13.68
C TYR A 303 1.17 11.04 13.12
N SER A 304 1.94 10.76 12.07
CA SER A 304 2.07 9.40 11.58
C SER A 304 2.86 8.55 12.59
N ASP A 305 2.55 7.26 12.62
CA ASP A 305 3.16 6.26 13.48
C ASP A 305 3.92 5.23 12.64
N VAL A 306 4.82 4.47 13.28
CA VAL A 306 5.53 3.37 12.62
C VAL A 306 5.38 2.05 13.34
N VAL A 307 5.36 0.97 12.57
CA VAL A 307 5.33 -0.40 13.06
C VAL A 307 6.58 -1.16 12.62
N VAL A 308 7.13 -1.98 13.51
CA VAL A 308 8.32 -2.80 13.25
C VAL A 308 8.12 -4.24 13.71
N GLY A 309 8.34 -5.18 12.79
CA GLY A 309 8.30 -6.61 13.04
C GLY A 309 9.64 -7.20 13.49
N ALA A 310 9.57 -8.17 14.40
CA ALA A 310 10.69 -8.94 14.92
C ALA A 310 10.29 -10.42 15.03
N TYR A 311 10.07 -11.06 13.88
CA TYR A 311 9.49 -12.41 13.79
C TYR A 311 10.30 -13.47 14.53
N GLY A 312 11.62 -13.30 14.69
CA GLY A 312 12.50 -14.25 15.38
C GLY A 312 12.43 -14.19 16.91
N TYR A 313 11.74 -13.18 17.46
CA TYR A 313 11.65 -12.97 18.90
C TYR A 313 11.15 -14.21 19.65
N SER A 314 11.81 -14.52 20.77
CA SER A 314 11.47 -15.63 21.69
C SER A 314 11.35 -17.00 21.02
N GLY A 315 12.24 -17.33 20.07
CA GLY A 315 12.20 -18.62 19.39
C GLY A 315 11.12 -18.68 18.32
N GLU A 316 11.05 -17.61 17.51
CA GLU A 316 10.10 -17.45 16.40
C GLU A 316 8.62 -17.34 16.82
N SER A 317 8.32 -17.13 18.11
CA SER A 317 6.98 -16.67 18.52
C SER A 317 6.63 -15.32 17.88
N GLY A 318 7.64 -14.47 17.70
CA GLY A 318 7.51 -13.17 17.06
C GLY A 318 6.99 -12.07 17.99
N LYS A 319 7.26 -10.82 17.61
CA LYS A 319 6.86 -9.62 18.33
C LYS A 319 6.77 -8.44 17.36
N VAL A 320 5.80 -7.56 17.61
CA VAL A 320 5.62 -6.30 16.88
C VAL A 320 5.69 -5.13 17.84
N TYR A 321 6.29 -4.04 17.37
CA TYR A 321 6.51 -2.81 18.11
C TYR A 321 5.87 -1.66 17.33
N VAL A 322 5.09 -0.83 18.01
CA VAL A 322 4.57 0.42 17.47
C VAL A 322 5.24 1.56 18.21
N PHE A 323 5.68 2.56 17.46
CA PHE A 323 6.26 3.80 17.96
C PHE A 323 5.37 4.92 17.45
N TYR A 324 4.82 5.70 18.37
CA TYR A 324 3.99 6.82 17.98
C TYR A 324 4.85 7.99 17.52
N GLY A 325 4.36 8.71 16.53
CA GLY A 325 4.91 9.99 16.11
C GLY A 325 4.80 11.05 17.21
N GLY A 326 5.41 12.21 16.97
CA GLY A 326 5.28 13.36 17.83
C GLY A 326 6.41 14.37 17.68
N SER A 327 6.24 15.52 18.33
CA SER A 327 7.27 16.56 18.43
C SER A 327 7.71 16.79 19.90
N PRO A 328 8.80 16.15 20.38
CA PRO A 328 9.67 15.22 19.66
C PRO A 328 9.21 13.76 19.76
N MET A 329 9.41 13.01 18.68
CA MET A 329 9.35 11.55 18.65
C MET A 329 10.54 10.98 19.45
N ASP A 330 10.36 9.83 20.10
CA ASP A 330 11.43 9.14 20.81
C ASP A 330 11.61 7.68 20.38
N SER A 331 12.66 7.03 20.88
CA SER A 331 13.04 5.68 20.45
C SER A 331 12.43 4.56 21.32
N VAL A 332 11.41 4.85 22.13
CA VAL A 332 10.79 3.91 23.06
C VAL A 332 9.46 3.44 22.49
N PRO A 333 9.24 2.13 22.33
CA PRO A 333 7.98 1.64 21.78
C PRO A 333 6.81 1.94 22.74
N ASP A 334 5.73 2.46 22.19
CA ASP A 334 4.49 2.80 22.90
C ASP A 334 3.59 1.59 23.07
N VAL A 335 3.49 0.76 22.03
CA VAL A 335 2.77 -0.51 22.03
C VAL A 335 3.73 -1.65 21.68
N GLN A 336 3.61 -2.72 22.44
CA GLN A 336 4.31 -3.98 22.17
C GLN A 336 3.29 -5.11 22.14
N ILE A 337 3.27 -5.81 21.01
CA ILE A 337 2.32 -6.89 20.74
C ILE A 337 3.10 -8.19 20.66
N THR A 338 2.77 -9.12 21.56
CA THR A 338 3.40 -10.45 21.60
C THR A 338 2.38 -11.55 21.36
N SER A 339 2.78 -12.57 20.62
CA SER A 339 2.02 -13.82 20.54
C SER A 339 2.27 -14.69 21.77
N SER A 340 1.31 -15.54 22.14
CA SER A 340 1.50 -16.61 23.13
C SER A 340 1.82 -17.96 22.50
N TRP A 341 2.07 -18.00 21.20
CA TRP A 341 2.22 -19.20 20.40
C TRP A 341 3.68 -19.36 19.99
N ASP A 342 4.16 -20.58 19.96
CA ASP A 342 5.55 -20.87 19.60
C ASP A 342 5.67 -20.96 18.07
N SER A 343 6.74 -20.37 17.52
CA SER A 343 7.13 -20.51 16.11
C SER A 343 6.14 -20.07 15.03
N ILE A 344 5.18 -19.20 15.36
CA ILE A 344 4.21 -18.68 14.36
C ILE A 344 4.79 -17.55 13.48
N ARG A 345 6.00 -17.06 13.79
CA ARG A 345 6.68 -15.95 13.10
C ARG A 345 5.82 -14.66 13.09
N PHE A 346 5.19 -14.32 14.22
CA PHE A 346 4.37 -13.11 14.33
C PHE A 346 5.16 -11.83 14.04
N GLY A 347 4.65 -10.99 13.13
CA GLY A 347 5.39 -9.84 12.62
C GLY A 347 6.36 -10.20 11.49
N TYR A 348 6.10 -11.28 10.76
CA TYR A 348 6.85 -11.62 9.54
C TYR A 348 6.63 -10.53 8.48
N SER A 349 5.39 -10.09 8.32
CA SER A 349 4.99 -8.91 7.57
C SER A 349 4.14 -8.00 8.46
N VAL A 350 4.21 -6.69 8.23
CA VAL A 350 3.41 -5.67 8.93
C VAL A 350 3.07 -4.56 7.94
N ALA A 351 1.91 -3.92 8.09
CA ALA A 351 1.50 -2.76 7.33
C ALA A 351 0.46 -1.94 8.12
N GLY A 352 0.43 -0.62 7.94
CA GLY A 352 -0.79 0.15 8.18
C GLY A 352 -1.88 -0.31 7.21
N ALA A 353 -3.13 -0.32 7.67
CA ALA A 353 -4.28 -0.74 6.87
C ALA A 353 -5.09 0.45 6.32
N GLY A 354 -4.70 1.68 6.67
CA GLY A 354 -5.60 2.84 6.61
C GLY A 354 -6.70 2.71 7.66
N ASP A 355 -7.70 3.57 7.58
CA ASP A 355 -8.91 3.52 8.41
C ASP A 355 -9.92 2.56 7.74
N ILE A 356 -9.93 1.29 8.17
CA ILE A 356 -10.73 0.23 7.54
C ILE A 356 -12.17 0.20 8.05
N ASP A 357 -12.48 0.91 9.14
CA ASP A 357 -13.83 1.03 9.70
C ASP A 357 -14.39 2.47 9.71
N ASN A 358 -13.62 3.42 9.15
CA ASN A 358 -13.95 4.83 8.97
C ASN A 358 -14.31 5.52 10.29
N ASN A 359 -13.52 5.25 11.33
CA ASN A 359 -13.70 5.81 12.67
C ASN A 359 -12.78 7.02 12.96
N GLY A 360 -11.92 7.37 12.02
CA GLY A 360 -10.95 8.46 12.07
C GLY A 360 -9.59 8.09 12.66
N TYR A 361 -9.27 6.79 12.80
CA TYR A 361 -7.99 6.28 13.28
C TYR A 361 -7.48 5.23 12.30
N ASP A 362 -6.19 5.23 12.03
CA ASP A 362 -5.61 4.19 11.17
C ASP A 362 -5.49 2.85 11.89
N ASP A 363 -5.55 1.77 11.12
CA ASP A 363 -5.57 0.40 11.59
C ASP A 363 -4.30 -0.37 11.19
N LEU A 364 -4.10 -1.57 11.74
CA LEU A 364 -2.85 -2.30 11.63
C LEU A 364 -3.03 -3.77 11.22
N LEU A 365 -2.19 -4.22 10.28
CA LEU A 365 -2.10 -5.61 9.82
C LEU A 365 -0.80 -6.24 10.29
N ILE A 366 -0.90 -7.50 10.76
CA ILE A 366 0.27 -8.28 11.16
C ILE A 366 0.17 -9.70 10.59
N GLY A 367 1.15 -10.07 9.77
CA GLY A 367 1.31 -11.42 9.25
C GLY A 367 2.10 -12.34 10.17
N ALA A 368 1.69 -13.61 10.20
CA ALA A 368 2.32 -14.72 10.91
C ALA A 368 2.28 -15.96 10.01
N ASP A 369 3.20 -16.01 9.04
CA ASP A 369 3.22 -17.02 7.98
C ASP A 369 3.49 -18.46 8.50
N GLY A 370 4.04 -18.59 9.71
CA GLY A 370 4.26 -19.87 10.39
C GLY A 370 3.12 -20.34 11.28
N ASP A 371 1.96 -19.67 11.30
CA ASP A 371 0.84 -20.07 12.14
C ASP A 371 0.23 -21.41 11.68
N ASP A 372 0.03 -22.31 12.64
CA ASP A 372 -0.42 -23.69 12.38
C ASP A 372 -1.94 -23.89 12.50
N SER A 373 -2.72 -22.83 12.78
CA SER A 373 -4.17 -22.94 13.08
C SER A 373 -4.97 -23.58 11.94
N GLY A 374 -4.52 -23.39 10.69
CA GLY A 374 -5.12 -23.95 9.47
C GLY A 374 -4.44 -25.21 8.94
N GLY A 375 -3.40 -25.72 9.60
CA GLY A 375 -2.45 -26.72 9.08
C GLY A 375 -1.01 -26.25 9.25
N VAL A 376 -0.03 -27.15 9.09
CA VAL A 376 1.40 -26.82 9.28
C VAL A 376 1.82 -25.66 8.36
N ASP A 377 2.30 -24.54 8.91
CA ASP A 377 2.63 -23.32 8.17
C ASP A 377 1.48 -22.87 7.24
N ALA A 378 0.23 -22.96 7.71
CA ALA A 378 -0.92 -22.42 6.98
C ALA A 378 -0.88 -20.89 6.94
N GLY A 379 -0.30 -20.28 7.97
CA GLY A 379 -0.18 -18.84 8.11
C GLY A 379 -1.46 -18.16 8.55
N LYS A 380 -1.32 -16.91 8.99
CA LYS A 380 -2.39 -16.10 9.56
C LYS A 380 -2.11 -14.60 9.38
N VAL A 381 -3.16 -13.82 9.17
CA VAL A 381 -3.12 -12.35 9.24
C VAL A 381 -4.00 -11.90 10.40
N PHE A 382 -3.45 -11.05 11.25
CA PHE A 382 -4.17 -10.41 12.35
C PHE A 382 -4.53 -8.99 11.94
N VAL A 383 -5.79 -8.61 12.13
CA VAL A 383 -6.32 -7.27 11.85
C VAL A 383 -6.58 -6.62 13.20
N TYR A 384 -5.89 -5.52 13.45
CA TYR A 384 -6.08 -4.71 14.64
C TYR A 384 -6.72 -3.40 14.23
N THR A 385 -7.82 -3.04 14.89
CA THR A 385 -8.42 -1.72 14.73
C THR A 385 -8.06 -0.79 15.87
N SER A 386 -7.95 0.51 15.56
CA SER A 386 -7.62 1.57 16.50
C SER A 386 -8.85 2.42 16.80
N ASP A 387 -8.91 2.96 18.01
CA ASP A 387 -9.88 3.98 18.40
C ASP A 387 -9.29 4.87 19.50
N ALA A 388 -10.10 5.78 20.06
CA ALA A 388 -9.69 6.62 21.20
C ALA A 388 -9.25 5.83 22.46
N GLY A 389 -9.57 4.54 22.54
CA GLY A 389 -9.13 3.58 23.56
C GLY A 389 -7.78 2.92 23.25
N GLY A 390 -7.29 3.08 22.02
CA GLY A 390 -6.05 2.53 21.48
C GLY A 390 -6.24 1.22 20.73
N LEU A 391 -5.16 0.72 20.15
CA LEU A 391 -5.16 -0.47 19.30
C LEU A 391 -5.75 -1.73 19.97
N THR A 392 -6.67 -2.40 19.29
CA THR A 392 -7.29 -3.66 19.71
C THR A 392 -7.27 -4.71 18.60
N LEU A 393 -7.19 -5.99 18.97
CA LEU A 393 -7.32 -7.06 17.97
C LEU A 393 -8.80 -7.23 17.63
N ASP A 394 -9.17 -6.92 16.39
CA ASP A 394 -10.52 -7.15 15.88
C ASP A 394 -10.70 -8.62 15.48
N THR A 395 -9.92 -9.07 14.50
CA THR A 395 -10.08 -10.41 13.91
C THR A 395 -8.79 -10.98 13.34
N ALA A 396 -8.86 -12.19 12.80
CA ALA A 396 -7.75 -12.80 12.09
C ALA A 396 -8.20 -13.74 10.97
N LEU A 397 -7.53 -13.65 9.83
CA LEU A 397 -7.67 -14.53 8.67
C LEU A 397 -6.71 -15.71 8.81
N VAL A 398 -7.19 -16.94 8.64
CA VAL A 398 -6.40 -18.17 8.78
C VAL A 398 -6.24 -18.84 7.43
N GLY A 399 -5.01 -19.20 7.06
CA GLY A 399 -4.73 -19.88 5.79
C GLY A 399 -5.31 -21.29 5.73
N GLU A 400 -5.51 -21.80 4.52
CA GLU A 400 -6.16 -23.08 4.29
C GLU A 400 -5.16 -24.21 4.02
N GLY A 401 -4.87 -25.02 5.04
CA GLY A 401 -4.07 -26.22 4.89
C GLY A 401 -2.56 -25.98 4.98
N ALA A 402 -1.80 -27.07 4.91
CA ALA A 402 -0.37 -27.02 5.18
C ALA A 402 0.43 -26.33 4.06
N GLY A 403 1.32 -25.42 4.42
CA GLY A 403 2.19 -24.67 3.50
C GLY A 403 1.44 -23.61 2.69
N TYR A 404 0.30 -23.13 3.19
CA TYR A 404 -0.47 -22.05 2.56
C TYR A 404 0.19 -20.69 2.74
N LEU A 405 0.91 -20.48 3.87
CA LEU A 405 1.72 -19.31 4.16
C LEU A 405 0.95 -17.97 4.08
N LEU A 406 -0.31 -17.93 4.53
CA LEU A 406 -1.06 -16.68 4.62
C LEU A 406 -0.37 -15.67 5.56
N GLY A 407 -0.34 -14.40 5.16
CA GLY A 407 0.37 -13.35 5.89
C GLY A 407 1.86 -13.35 5.62
N TYR A 408 2.30 -14.00 4.55
CA TYR A 408 3.65 -13.80 4.03
C TYR A 408 3.88 -12.33 3.63
N SER A 409 2.87 -11.72 3.02
CA SER A 409 2.79 -10.29 2.75
C SER A 409 1.42 -9.75 3.15
N VAL A 410 1.39 -8.49 3.59
CA VAL A 410 0.18 -7.71 3.88
C VAL A 410 0.42 -6.28 3.42
N GLY A 411 -0.64 -5.56 3.08
CA GLY A 411 -0.54 -4.16 2.68
C GLY A 411 -1.91 -3.48 2.65
N CYS A 412 -1.94 -2.16 2.83
CA CYS A 412 -3.12 -1.36 2.52
C CYS A 412 -3.38 -1.40 1.01
N ALA A 413 -4.66 -1.43 0.61
CA ALA A 413 -5.10 -1.35 -0.77
C ALA A 413 -5.68 0.03 -1.11
N GLY A 414 -5.97 0.86 -0.11
CA GLY A 414 -6.82 2.05 -0.29
C GLY A 414 -8.28 1.65 -0.43
N ASP A 415 -9.16 2.60 -0.79
CA ASP A 415 -10.58 2.30 -1.06
C ASP A 415 -10.75 1.74 -2.48
N VAL A 416 -10.63 0.42 -2.63
CA VAL A 416 -10.67 -0.25 -3.94
C VAL A 416 -12.09 -0.34 -4.47
N ASN A 417 -13.08 -0.29 -3.58
CA ASN A 417 -14.47 -0.55 -3.91
C ASN A 417 -15.38 0.69 -3.80
N GLY A 418 -14.86 1.85 -3.38
CA GLY A 418 -15.58 3.11 -3.29
C GLY A 418 -16.56 3.19 -2.12
N ASP A 419 -16.38 2.41 -1.05
CA ASP A 419 -17.23 2.44 0.15
C ASP A 419 -16.72 3.35 1.26
N LEU A 420 -15.70 4.17 0.97
CA LEU A 420 -15.02 5.13 1.84
C LEU A 420 -14.25 4.51 3.00
N ASN A 421 -14.21 3.19 3.07
CA ASN A 421 -13.38 2.48 4.02
C ASN A 421 -12.11 2.06 3.30
N SER A 422 -10.98 2.07 4.00
CA SER A 422 -9.78 1.49 3.44
C SER A 422 -9.94 -0.03 3.32
N ASP A 423 -9.49 -0.57 2.20
CA ASP A 423 -9.35 -2.00 1.98
C ASP A 423 -7.91 -2.43 2.20
N PHE A 424 -7.70 -3.73 2.36
CA PHE A 424 -6.38 -4.29 2.54
C PHE A 424 -6.18 -5.63 1.84
N LEU A 425 -4.90 -5.97 1.67
CA LEU A 425 -4.43 -7.16 0.99
C LEU A 425 -3.79 -8.14 1.98
N ALA A 426 -4.08 -9.42 1.77
CA ALA A 426 -3.38 -10.51 2.42
C ALA A 426 -2.80 -11.47 1.38
N GLY A 427 -1.48 -11.55 1.31
CA GLY A 427 -0.76 -12.45 0.42
C GLY A 427 -0.41 -13.79 1.08
N ALA A 428 -0.51 -14.84 0.28
CA ALA A 428 -0.21 -16.21 0.64
C ALA A 428 0.58 -16.85 -0.51
N MET A 429 1.90 -16.67 -0.52
CA MET A 429 2.75 -17.15 -1.61
C MET A 429 2.63 -18.66 -1.86
N GLY A 430 2.30 -19.41 -0.79
CA GLY A 430 2.24 -20.87 -0.78
C GLY A 430 3.62 -21.52 -0.96
N ALA A 431 3.78 -22.72 -0.43
CA ALA A 431 4.95 -23.56 -0.73
C ALA A 431 4.96 -23.98 -2.22
N ASP A 432 6.08 -24.47 -2.74
CA ASP A 432 6.32 -24.77 -4.17
C ASP A 432 5.24 -25.61 -4.91
N SER A 433 4.36 -26.31 -4.18
CA SER A 433 3.21 -27.04 -4.75
C SER A 433 1.97 -26.19 -5.01
N TYR A 434 1.89 -24.99 -4.45
CA TYR A 434 0.78 -24.05 -4.56
C TYR A 434 1.06 -23.02 -5.65
N SER A 435 0.01 -22.53 -6.30
CA SER A 435 0.17 -21.43 -7.24
C SER A 435 0.26 -20.06 -6.57
N GLY A 436 0.06 -20.00 -5.25
CA GLY A 436 -0.04 -18.77 -4.49
C GLY A 436 -1.43 -18.13 -4.57
N LYS A 437 -1.73 -17.27 -3.60
CA LYS A 437 -3.04 -16.66 -3.35
C LYS A 437 -2.85 -15.23 -2.86
N ALA A 438 -3.81 -14.37 -3.18
CA ALA A 438 -3.97 -13.06 -2.56
C ALA A 438 -5.46 -12.80 -2.30
N PHE A 439 -5.74 -11.96 -1.32
CA PHE A 439 -7.11 -11.62 -0.92
C PHE A 439 -7.24 -10.11 -0.81
N LEU A 440 -8.32 -9.57 -1.37
CA LEU A 440 -8.79 -8.22 -1.09
C LEU A 440 -9.86 -8.32 -0.01
N CYS A 441 -9.67 -7.59 1.08
CA CYS A 441 -10.50 -7.63 2.28
C CYS A 441 -10.82 -6.21 2.73
N GLY A 442 -11.96 -6.02 3.40
CA GLY A 442 -12.34 -4.74 4.00
C GLY A 442 -13.56 -4.92 4.88
N ILE A 443 -13.94 -3.88 5.62
CA ILE A 443 -15.23 -3.85 6.33
C ILE A 443 -16.18 -3.09 5.44
N SER A 444 -17.30 -3.71 5.06
CA SER A 444 -18.23 -3.04 4.14
C SER A 444 -18.82 -1.78 4.77
N GLY A 445 -18.45 -0.64 4.19
CA GLY A 445 -19.06 0.66 4.45
C GLY A 445 -20.47 0.74 3.86
N ALA A 446 -21.14 1.87 4.09
CA ALA A 446 -22.20 2.24 3.16
C ALA A 446 -21.50 2.65 1.86
N PRO A 447 -21.83 2.09 0.68
CA PRO A 447 -21.26 2.58 -0.57
C PRO A 447 -21.40 4.10 -0.59
N SER A 448 -20.38 4.82 -1.08
CA SER A 448 -20.41 6.27 -1.20
C SER A 448 -21.60 6.70 -2.06
N GLU A 449 -22.74 6.95 -1.44
CA GLU A 449 -23.68 7.93 -1.97
C GLU A 449 -23.26 9.28 -1.42
N SER A 450 -22.17 9.82 -1.98
CA SER A 450 -21.90 11.23 -1.80
C SER A 450 -23.11 12.01 -2.33
N ASN A 451 -23.61 12.95 -1.53
CA ASN A 451 -24.71 13.79 -2.01
C ASN A 451 -24.23 14.54 -3.27
N PHE A 452 -25.12 14.79 -4.20
CA PHE A 452 -24.81 15.50 -5.44
C PHE A 452 -25.93 16.45 -5.85
N ILE A 453 -25.67 17.20 -6.92
CA ILE A 453 -26.69 17.91 -7.68
C ILE A 453 -26.81 17.23 -9.06
N ARG A 454 -27.97 16.67 -9.38
CA ARG A 454 -28.19 15.97 -10.65
C ARG A 454 -28.00 16.94 -11.83
N GLY A 455 -27.07 16.59 -12.73
CA GLY A 455 -26.65 17.41 -13.87
C GLY A 455 -25.46 18.34 -13.62
N ASP A 456 -24.93 18.43 -12.40
CA ASP A 456 -23.68 19.15 -12.10
C ASP A 456 -22.55 18.12 -12.08
N VAL A 457 -21.78 18.03 -13.16
CA VAL A 457 -20.87 16.91 -13.42
C VAL A 457 -19.45 17.23 -12.98
N ASN A 458 -19.09 18.52 -12.90
CA ASN A 458 -17.80 18.98 -12.38
C ASN A 458 -17.82 19.37 -10.89
N GLY A 459 -19.00 19.42 -10.26
CA GLY A 459 -19.12 19.70 -8.83
C GLY A 459 -18.91 21.18 -8.50
N ASP A 460 -19.17 22.07 -9.46
CA ASP A 460 -19.04 23.52 -9.28
C ASP A 460 -20.29 24.18 -8.68
N PHE A 461 -21.27 23.35 -8.28
CA PHE A 461 -22.59 23.71 -7.75
C PHE A 461 -23.54 24.32 -8.80
N THR A 462 -23.18 24.32 -10.09
CA THR A 462 -23.95 24.95 -11.15
C THR A 462 -24.15 24.07 -12.38
N VAL A 463 -25.38 23.58 -12.54
CA VAL A 463 -25.79 22.89 -13.77
C VAL A 463 -25.81 23.85 -14.96
N ASN A 464 -24.85 23.69 -15.87
CA ASN A 464 -24.57 24.63 -16.95
C ASN A 464 -24.03 23.90 -18.22
N PRO A 465 -23.77 24.63 -19.32
CA PRO A 465 -23.32 23.99 -20.57
C PRO A 465 -21.98 23.24 -20.50
N VAL A 466 -21.14 23.51 -19.51
CA VAL A 466 -19.87 22.79 -19.30
C VAL A 466 -20.16 21.33 -18.93
N ASP A 467 -21.19 21.06 -18.14
CA ASP A 467 -21.59 19.70 -17.75
C ASP A 467 -21.99 18.85 -18.97
N ILE A 468 -22.65 19.44 -19.96
CA ILE A 468 -22.94 18.76 -21.24
C ILE A 468 -21.65 18.32 -21.92
N VAL A 469 -20.63 19.19 -21.94
CA VAL A 469 -19.33 18.88 -22.56
C VAL A 469 -18.64 17.75 -21.81
N LEU A 470 -18.75 17.72 -20.49
CA LEU A 470 -18.14 16.69 -19.65
C LEU A 470 -18.80 15.32 -19.82
N ILE A 471 -20.14 15.26 -19.84
CA ILE A 471 -20.88 14.02 -20.17
C ILE A 471 -20.49 13.56 -21.59
N ALA A 472 -20.34 14.49 -22.54
CA ALA A 472 -19.94 14.13 -23.90
C ALA A 472 -18.51 13.56 -23.94
N ASN A 473 -17.57 14.17 -23.21
CA ASN A 473 -16.19 13.68 -23.13
C ASN A 473 -16.14 12.28 -22.52
N TYR A 474 -16.92 12.03 -21.47
CA TYR A 474 -17.05 10.71 -20.86
C TYR A 474 -17.57 9.66 -21.87
N LEU A 475 -18.59 10.01 -22.66
CA LEU A 475 -19.18 9.09 -23.64
C LEU A 475 -18.35 8.87 -24.90
N TYR A 476 -17.46 9.81 -25.27
CA TYR A 476 -16.79 9.81 -26.57
C TYR A 476 -15.26 9.72 -26.54
N GLU A 477 -14.57 10.28 -25.53
CA GLU A 477 -13.11 10.51 -25.61
C GLU A 477 -12.28 9.91 -24.47
N GLY A 478 -12.86 9.32 -23.43
CA GLY A 478 -12.13 8.58 -22.40
C GLY A 478 -11.11 9.39 -21.58
N GLY A 479 -11.07 10.71 -21.74
CA GLY A 479 -10.16 11.62 -21.03
C GLY A 479 -10.79 12.34 -19.84
N PHE A 480 -12.04 12.01 -19.49
CA PHE A 480 -12.74 12.54 -18.32
C PHE A 480 -13.77 11.50 -17.84
N THR A 481 -13.62 11.05 -16.59
CA THR A 481 -14.59 10.19 -15.90
C THR A 481 -15.25 11.04 -14.80
N PRO A 482 -16.60 11.20 -14.80
CA PRO A 482 -17.28 11.90 -13.73
C PRO A 482 -17.05 11.21 -12.38
N ALA A 483 -16.64 11.97 -11.37
CA ALA A 483 -16.57 11.47 -9.98
C ALA A 483 -17.96 11.08 -9.42
N CYS A 484 -19.03 11.53 -10.09
CA CYS A 484 -20.40 11.18 -9.76
C CYS A 484 -21.17 10.79 -11.01
N LEU A 485 -21.32 9.49 -11.22
CA LEU A 485 -22.07 8.96 -12.35
C LEU A 485 -23.58 9.24 -12.19
N ASP A 486 -24.08 9.31 -10.97
CA ASP A 486 -25.48 9.73 -10.71
C ASP A 486 -25.73 11.18 -11.13
N ALA A 487 -24.72 12.05 -11.01
CA ALA A 487 -24.84 13.42 -11.52
C ALA A 487 -24.84 13.46 -13.06
N ALA A 488 -24.15 12.52 -13.71
CA ALA A 488 -24.08 12.41 -15.16
C ALA A 488 -25.31 11.68 -15.78
N ASP A 489 -25.99 10.83 -15.02
CA ASP A 489 -27.34 10.32 -15.36
C ASP A 489 -28.39 11.39 -15.04
N VAL A 490 -28.42 12.41 -15.89
CA VAL A 490 -29.29 13.57 -15.75
C VAL A 490 -30.77 13.17 -15.87
N ASN A 491 -31.04 12.09 -16.60
CA ASN A 491 -32.39 11.66 -16.91
C ASN A 491 -32.96 10.63 -15.92
N ASP A 492 -32.13 10.10 -15.01
CA ASP A 492 -32.49 9.19 -13.91
C ASP A 492 -33.04 7.85 -14.43
N ASP A 493 -32.42 7.29 -15.47
CA ASP A 493 -32.80 6.00 -16.06
C ASP A 493 -31.82 4.85 -15.77
N GLY A 494 -30.85 5.10 -14.89
CA GLY A 494 -29.83 4.18 -14.40
C GLY A 494 -28.70 3.95 -15.40
N GLN A 495 -28.55 4.84 -16.40
CA GLN A 495 -27.51 4.73 -17.44
C GLN A 495 -27.05 6.10 -17.93
N VAL A 496 -25.76 6.40 -17.76
CA VAL A 496 -25.14 7.56 -18.41
C VAL A 496 -25.04 7.29 -19.92
N SER A 497 -25.82 7.99 -20.74
CA SER A 497 -25.91 7.77 -22.18
C SER A 497 -26.27 9.04 -22.99
N TYR A 498 -26.54 8.86 -24.29
CA TYR A 498 -26.93 9.97 -25.18
C TYR A 498 -28.28 10.61 -24.80
N SER A 499 -29.13 9.90 -24.05
CA SER A 499 -30.35 10.48 -23.50
C SER A 499 -30.04 11.61 -22.53
N ASP A 500 -29.00 11.50 -21.72
CA ASP A 500 -28.60 12.49 -20.71
C ASP A 500 -28.13 13.79 -21.34
N LEU A 501 -27.30 13.69 -22.38
CA LEU A 501 -26.89 14.85 -23.17
C LEU A 501 -28.09 15.58 -23.76
N SER A 502 -29.03 14.82 -24.32
CA SER A 502 -30.24 15.36 -24.93
C SER A 502 -31.13 16.01 -23.87
N TYR A 503 -31.29 15.35 -22.72
CA TYR A 503 -32.08 15.82 -21.59
C TYR A 503 -31.53 17.12 -21.03
N LEU A 504 -30.23 17.15 -20.71
CA LEU A 504 -29.58 18.32 -20.13
C LEU A 504 -29.57 19.50 -21.11
N ALA A 505 -29.34 19.25 -22.40
CA ALA A 505 -29.42 20.28 -23.42
C ALA A 505 -30.85 20.83 -23.60
N GLU A 506 -31.87 19.97 -23.55
CA GLU A 506 -33.27 20.40 -23.60
C GLU A 506 -33.63 21.26 -22.39
N PHE A 507 -33.21 20.85 -21.19
CA PHE A 507 -33.38 21.62 -19.96
C PHE A 507 -32.74 23.01 -20.06
N LEU A 508 -31.46 23.09 -20.43
CA LEU A 508 -30.69 24.34 -20.45
C LEU A 508 -31.10 25.30 -21.59
N TYR A 509 -31.49 24.78 -22.76
CA TYR A 509 -31.69 25.61 -23.95
C TYR A 509 -33.11 25.63 -24.51
N SER A 510 -33.90 24.59 -24.25
CA SER A 510 -35.19 24.39 -24.91
C SER A 510 -36.39 24.43 -23.95
N GLY A 511 -36.16 24.71 -22.67
CA GLY A 511 -37.21 24.74 -21.64
C GLY A 511 -37.74 23.34 -21.32
N GLY A 512 -36.89 22.32 -21.43
CA GLY A 512 -37.17 20.95 -21.01
C GLY A 512 -37.44 20.84 -19.51
N SER A 513 -37.78 19.63 -19.07
CA SER A 513 -37.99 19.33 -17.65
C SER A 513 -36.72 19.58 -16.84
N GLN A 514 -36.89 20.00 -15.59
CA GLN A 514 -35.77 20.03 -14.64
C GLN A 514 -35.25 18.61 -14.40
N PRO A 515 -33.92 18.43 -14.18
CA PRO A 515 -33.38 17.16 -13.73
C PRO A 515 -34.17 16.63 -12.52
N PRO A 516 -34.40 15.31 -12.44
CA PRO A 516 -34.97 14.67 -11.26
C PRO A 516 -34.17 14.99 -9.99
N SER A 517 -34.74 14.65 -8.84
CA SER A 517 -34.00 14.80 -7.57
C SER A 517 -32.71 13.97 -7.63
N PRO A 518 -31.59 14.44 -7.04
CA PRO A 518 -31.42 15.69 -6.27
C PRO A 518 -31.05 16.91 -7.14
N TYR A 519 -32.05 17.73 -7.54
CA TYR A 519 -31.87 19.03 -8.19
C TYR A 519 -33.01 19.97 -7.76
N PRO A 520 -32.80 21.29 -7.59
CA PRO A 520 -31.56 22.07 -7.77
C PRO A 520 -30.63 22.07 -6.56
N GLY A 521 -30.92 21.25 -5.55
CA GLY A 521 -30.17 21.21 -4.30
C GLY A 521 -29.50 19.87 -4.10
N CYS A 522 -28.49 19.90 -3.24
CA CYS A 522 -27.72 18.76 -2.79
C CYS A 522 -28.59 17.67 -2.14
N GLY A 523 -28.38 16.41 -2.50
CA GLY A 523 -29.02 15.25 -1.86
C GLY A 523 -28.46 13.92 -2.36
N SER A 524 -28.90 12.81 -1.76
CA SER A 524 -28.56 11.46 -2.19
C SER A 524 -29.38 11.05 -3.42
N ASP A 525 -29.02 9.95 -4.07
CA ASP A 525 -29.85 9.41 -5.15
C ASP A 525 -31.16 8.86 -4.56
N PRO A 526 -32.34 9.37 -4.95
CA PRO A 526 -33.61 8.80 -4.53
C PRO A 526 -33.95 7.47 -5.21
N THR A 527 -33.23 7.12 -6.28
CA THR A 527 -33.38 5.91 -7.07
C THR A 527 -32.18 4.99 -6.82
N GLY A 528 -32.46 3.75 -6.42
CA GLY A 528 -31.41 2.77 -6.26
C GLY A 528 -31.11 2.12 -7.60
N ASP A 529 -29.93 2.35 -8.15
CA ASP A 529 -29.39 1.64 -9.30
C ASP A 529 -27.92 1.24 -9.07
N SER A 530 -27.14 1.05 -10.14
CA SER A 530 -25.72 0.62 -10.06
C SER A 530 -24.73 1.75 -10.32
N LEU A 531 -25.21 2.97 -10.55
CA LEU A 531 -24.41 4.17 -10.61
C LEU A 531 -24.21 4.69 -9.18
N HIS A 532 -23.05 5.30 -8.94
CA HIS A 532 -22.62 5.76 -7.64
C HIS A 532 -21.78 7.04 -7.78
N CYS A 533 -21.54 7.71 -6.65
CA CYS A 533 -20.73 8.92 -6.58
C CYS A 533 -19.61 8.77 -5.56
N SER A 534 -18.39 8.54 -6.05
CA SER A 534 -17.19 8.32 -5.22
C SER A 534 -16.92 9.49 -4.28
N PHE A 535 -16.74 10.69 -4.85
CA PHE A 535 -16.63 11.95 -4.11
C PHE A 535 -17.10 13.13 -4.95
N HIS A 536 -18.25 13.72 -4.60
CA HIS A 536 -18.79 14.88 -5.29
C HIS A 536 -19.02 16.08 -4.36
N PRO A 537 -18.46 17.28 -4.65
CA PRO A 537 -18.68 18.45 -3.82
C PRO A 537 -20.16 18.79 -3.69
N CYS A 538 -20.66 18.84 -2.46
CA CYS A 538 -22.07 19.11 -2.21
C CYS A 538 -22.28 19.89 -0.90
N GLY A 539 -22.75 21.13 -1.00
CA GLY A 539 -22.88 22.05 0.14
C GLY A 539 -23.78 23.25 -0.15
N THR A 540 -24.15 24.01 0.90
CA THR A 540 -24.86 25.29 0.69
C THR A 540 -23.90 26.30 0.05
N PRO A 541 -24.29 27.03 -1.01
CA PRO A 541 -23.42 28.03 -1.62
C PRO A 541 -22.92 28.99 -0.54
N GLN A 542 -21.61 29.23 -0.48
CA GLN A 542 -21.06 30.26 0.39
C GLN A 542 -21.77 31.57 0.06
N GLU A 543 -22.42 32.18 1.06
CA GLU A 543 -22.88 33.56 0.93
C GLU A 543 -21.63 34.41 0.69
N GLU A 544 -21.50 34.97 -0.52
CA GLU A 544 -20.50 35.99 -0.83
C GLU A 544 -20.67 37.17 0.15
N GLU A 545 -19.67 37.42 1.01
CA GLU A 545 -19.52 38.69 1.76
C GLU A 545 -18.82 39.79 0.94
#